data_AF-A0A0V8HYC5-F1
#
_entry.id   AF-A0A0V8HYC5-F1
#
_cell.length_a   1.000
_cell.length_b   1.000
_cell.length_c   1.000
_cell.angle_alpha   90.00
_cell.angle_beta   90.00
_cell.angle_gamma   90.00
#
_symmetry.space_group_name_H-M   'P 1'
#
loop_
_entity.id
_entity.type
_entity.pdbx_description
1 polymer ?
#
loop_
_entity_poly.entity_id
_entity_poly.type
_entity_poly.pdbx_seq_one_letter_code
_entity_poly.pdbx_strand_id
1 'polypeptide(L)'
;MTRIVSAPMDLVIATHLGVDVKLFGLNLAMSLPYSRHVRSGSTGLELHLRGVTNDEIRQLDFQFYSALELREAKRQEQGADQTIPAPQMPSNSILEPVKANITNDVGTTYICVGGRVGGTGTDWDATWIYNPYPPSEAETLTLEFTVSGTPTCLSCVVEL
;
A
#
# COMPACT_ATOMS: atom_id res chain seq x y z
N MET A 1 -8.90 3.95 -22.48
CA MET A 1 -9.81 3.46 -21.42
C MET A 1 -9.01 2.40 -20.74
N THR A 2 -8.66 2.64 -19.49
CA THR A 2 -7.60 1.88 -18.84
C THR A 2 -8.05 0.46 -18.54
N ARG A 3 -7.23 -0.53 -18.93
CA ARG A 3 -7.58 -1.96 -18.82
C ARG A 3 -6.38 -2.79 -18.37
N ILE A 4 -6.58 -3.67 -17.39
CA ILE A 4 -5.60 -4.70 -17.05
C ILE A 4 -5.58 -5.75 -18.16
N VAL A 5 -4.43 -5.94 -18.80
CA VAL A 5 -4.24 -6.93 -19.87
C VAL A 5 -3.46 -8.16 -19.43
N SER A 6 -2.67 -8.02 -18.37
CA SER A 6 -1.97 -9.14 -17.73
C SER A 6 -1.92 -8.91 -16.23
N ALA A 7 -2.19 -9.95 -15.46
CA ALA A 7 -2.11 -9.94 -14.01
C ALA A 7 -1.96 -11.37 -13.47
N PRO A 8 -1.45 -11.55 -12.24
CA PRO A 8 -1.56 -12.80 -11.52
C PRO A 8 -3.04 -13.19 -11.37
N MET A 9 -3.33 -14.49 -11.43
CA MET A 9 -4.70 -15.04 -11.52
C MET A 9 -5.70 -14.38 -10.55
N ASP A 10 -5.35 -14.30 -9.26
CA ASP A 10 -6.21 -13.75 -8.22
C ASP A 10 -5.83 -12.32 -7.81
N LEU A 11 -5.06 -11.63 -8.65
CA LEU A 11 -4.43 -10.33 -8.36
C LEU A 11 -3.56 -10.33 -7.10
N VAL A 12 -3.19 -11.50 -6.57
CA VAL A 12 -2.23 -11.62 -5.47
C VAL A 12 -0.86 -11.28 -6.03
N ILE A 13 -0.25 -10.24 -5.45
CA ILE A 13 1.01 -9.64 -5.92
C ILE A 13 2.17 -9.89 -4.96
N ALA A 14 1.88 -10.32 -3.73
CA ALA A 14 2.87 -10.63 -2.72
C ALA A 14 2.24 -11.49 -1.61
N THR A 15 3.08 -12.26 -0.93
CA THR A 15 2.77 -12.85 0.38
C THR A 15 3.83 -12.35 1.35
N HIS A 16 3.42 -11.66 2.42
CA HIS A 16 4.33 -11.15 3.44
C HIS A 16 3.87 -11.56 4.83
N LEU A 17 4.76 -12.24 5.58
CA LEU A 17 4.48 -12.78 6.92
C LEU A 17 3.17 -13.58 7.00
N GLY A 18 2.90 -14.41 6.00
CA GLY A 18 1.69 -15.24 5.95
C GLY A 18 0.42 -14.52 5.50
N VAL A 19 0.49 -13.23 5.15
CA VAL A 19 -0.63 -12.46 4.60
C VAL A 19 -0.45 -12.25 3.10
N ASP A 20 -1.43 -12.69 2.31
CA ASP A 20 -1.47 -12.40 0.89
C ASP A 20 -1.95 -10.96 0.66
N VAL A 21 -1.33 -10.28 -0.31
CA VAL A 21 -1.64 -8.89 -0.68
C VAL A 21 -2.07 -8.87 -2.14
N LYS A 22 -3.22 -8.24 -2.41
CA LYS A 22 -3.80 -8.09 -3.73
C LYS A 22 -3.67 -6.68 -4.26
N LEU A 23 -3.50 -6.57 -5.58
CA LEU A 23 -3.78 -5.34 -6.31
C LEU A 23 -5.30 -5.09 -6.28
N PHE A 24 -5.72 -4.00 -5.65
CA PHE A 24 -7.13 -3.65 -5.53
C PHE A 24 -7.58 -2.61 -6.57
N GLY A 25 -6.68 -1.72 -6.99
CA GLY A 25 -7.01 -0.72 -7.99
C GLY A 25 -5.83 0.16 -8.38
N LEU A 26 -6.01 0.89 -9.48
CA LEU A 26 -5.07 1.88 -9.98
C LEU A 26 -5.87 3.10 -10.46
N ASN A 27 -5.56 4.27 -9.91
CA ASN A 27 -6.11 5.55 -10.34
C ASN A 27 -5.00 6.35 -11.03
N LEU A 28 -5.20 6.69 -12.29
CA LEU A 28 -4.19 7.36 -13.11
C LEU A 28 -4.23 8.89 -13.01
N ALA A 29 -5.29 9.47 -12.47
CA ALA A 29 -5.54 10.91 -12.53
C ALA A 29 -5.56 11.54 -11.12
N MET A 30 -4.69 11.07 -10.23
CA MET A 30 -4.66 11.58 -8.86
C MET A 30 -3.95 12.93 -8.79
N SER A 31 -4.65 13.94 -8.28
CA SER A 31 -4.05 15.23 -7.93
C SER A 31 -3.06 15.05 -6.79
N LEU A 32 -1.80 15.38 -7.05
CA LEU A 32 -0.73 15.13 -6.09
C LEU A 32 -0.58 16.30 -5.10
N PRO A 33 -0.41 16.01 -3.79
CA PRO A 33 -0.08 17.06 -2.82
C PRO A 33 1.32 17.62 -3.08
N TYR A 34 1.50 18.92 -2.83
CA TYR A 34 2.80 19.57 -2.97
C TYR A 34 3.86 18.90 -2.09
N SER A 35 5.03 18.61 -2.66
CA SER A 35 6.19 18.09 -1.93
C SER A 35 7.49 18.43 -2.65
N ARG A 36 8.64 18.12 -2.04
CA ARG A 36 9.97 18.32 -2.67
C ARG A 36 10.11 17.65 -4.05
N HIS A 37 9.32 16.60 -4.30
CA HIS A 37 9.35 15.79 -5.52
C HIS A 37 8.17 16.07 -6.46
N VAL A 38 7.22 16.91 -6.04
CA VAL A 38 5.95 17.12 -6.73
C VAL A 38 5.67 18.62 -6.84
N ARG A 39 5.62 19.15 -8.06
CA ARG A 39 5.24 20.55 -8.30
C ARG A 39 3.76 20.76 -8.01
N SER A 40 3.37 21.96 -7.60
CA SER A 40 1.96 22.32 -7.42
C SER A 40 1.16 22.06 -8.70
N GLY A 41 0.01 21.40 -8.58
CA GLY A 41 -0.86 21.05 -9.71
C GLY A 41 -0.40 19.83 -10.53
N SER A 42 0.60 19.08 -10.06
CA SER A 42 1.01 17.83 -10.73
C SER A 42 -0.04 16.74 -10.54
N THR A 43 -0.17 15.90 -11.56
CA THR A 43 -0.98 14.67 -11.53
C THR A 43 -0.04 13.47 -11.49
N GLY A 44 -0.50 12.36 -10.92
CA GLY A 44 0.24 11.11 -10.88
C GLY A 44 -0.66 9.90 -10.70
N LEU A 45 -0.05 8.80 -10.31
CA LEU A 45 -0.68 7.50 -10.16
C LEU A 45 -0.96 7.23 -8.68
N GLU A 46 -2.07 6.58 -8.39
CA GLU A 46 -2.42 6.08 -7.07
C GLU A 46 -2.71 4.57 -7.17
N LEU A 47 -1.88 3.78 -6.51
CA LEU A 47 -1.94 2.32 -6.46
C LEU A 47 -2.62 1.89 -5.17
N HIS A 48 -3.69 1.11 -5.26
CA HIS A 48 -4.42 0.59 -4.11
C HIS A 48 -4.13 -0.89 -3.92
N LEU A 49 -3.75 -1.25 -2.71
CA LEU A 49 -3.48 -2.63 -2.29
C LEU A 49 -4.43 -3.02 -1.17
N ARG A 50 -4.72 -4.32 -1.08
CA ARG A 50 -5.56 -4.90 -0.02
C ARG A 50 -5.00 -6.24 0.46
N GLY A 51 -4.90 -6.43 1.78
CA GLY A 51 -4.63 -7.72 2.39
C GLY A 51 -5.82 -8.67 2.24
N VAL A 52 -5.55 -9.93 1.93
CA VAL A 52 -6.57 -10.97 1.81
C VAL A 52 -6.87 -11.52 3.19
N THR A 53 -8.12 -11.40 3.62
CA THR A 53 -8.57 -11.92 4.91
C THR A 53 -8.25 -13.41 5.05
N ASN A 54 -7.42 -13.74 6.03
CA ASN A 54 -7.04 -15.11 6.39
C ASN A 54 -6.91 -15.24 7.92
N ASP A 55 -6.50 -16.41 8.38
CA ASP A 55 -6.35 -16.68 9.82
C ASP A 55 -5.23 -15.84 10.46
N GLU A 56 -4.16 -15.55 9.71
CA GLU A 56 -3.07 -14.70 10.18
C GLU A 56 -3.55 -13.27 10.45
N ILE A 57 -4.31 -12.67 9.53
CA ILE A 57 -4.96 -11.37 9.72
C ILE A 57 -5.84 -11.38 10.98
N ARG A 58 -6.68 -12.41 11.15
CA ARG A 58 -7.56 -12.52 12.33
C ARG A 58 -6.76 -12.62 13.62
N GLN A 59 -5.66 -13.36 13.61
CA GLN A 59 -4.77 -13.50 14.77
C GLN A 59 -4.07 -12.18 15.10
N LEU A 60 -3.56 -11.46 14.09
CA LEU A 60 -2.92 -10.17 14.26
C LEU A 60 -3.90 -9.10 14.77
N ASP A 61 -5.12 -9.08 14.25
CA ASP A 61 -6.19 -8.20 14.74
C ASP A 61 -6.55 -8.53 16.19
N PHE A 62 -6.69 -9.82 16.54
CA PHE A 62 -6.95 -10.25 17.91
C PHE A 62 -5.85 -9.81 18.87
N GLN A 63 -4.58 -9.98 18.49
CA GLN A 63 -3.43 -9.54 19.28
C GLN A 63 -3.41 -8.01 19.46
N PHE A 64 -3.73 -7.26 18.41
CA PHE A 64 -3.79 -5.81 18.45
C PHE A 64 -4.88 -5.31 19.41
N TYR A 65 -6.10 -5.85 19.33
CA TYR A 65 -7.18 -5.48 20.24
C TYR A 65 -6.88 -5.89 21.69
N SER A 66 -6.33 -7.08 21.91
CA SER A 66 -5.91 -7.52 23.25
C SER A 66 -4.86 -6.57 23.84
N ALA A 67 -3.93 -6.07 23.02
CA ALA A 67 -2.91 -5.11 23.45
C ALA A 67 -3.51 -3.73 23.76
N LEU A 68 -4.54 -3.28 23.02
CA LEU A 68 -5.28 -2.05 23.31
C LEU A 68 -6.01 -2.15 24.66
N GLU A 69 -6.69 -3.27 24.93
CA GLU A 69 -7.38 -3.52 26.20
C GLU A 69 -6.40 -3.54 27.36
N LEU A 70 -5.29 -4.27 27.23
CA LEU A 70 -4.24 -4.31 28.25
C LEU A 70 -3.65 -2.93 28.53
N ARG A 71 -3.44 -2.12 27.49
CA ARG A 71 -2.96 -0.74 27.63
C ARG A 71 -3.96 0.12 28.38
N GLU A 72 -5.25 -0.02 28.08
CA GLU A 72 -6.30 0.73 28.78
C GLU A 72 -6.36 0.35 30.26
N ALA A 73 -6.34 -0.94 30.59
CA ALA A 73 -6.29 -1.42 31.97
C ALA A 73 -5.08 -0.84 32.73
N LYS A 74 -3.89 -0.86 32.12
CA LYS A 74 -2.68 -0.28 32.73
C LYS A 74 -2.78 1.24 32.94
N ARG A 75 -3.39 1.98 32.01
CA ARG A 75 -3.61 3.43 32.17
C ARG A 75 -4.55 3.73 33.35
N GLN A 76 -5.57 2.90 33.56
CA GLN A 76 -6.49 3.05 34.69
C GLN A 76 -5.80 2.75 36.04
N GLU A 77 -4.91 1.75 36.09
CA GLU A 77 -4.17 1.38 37.30
C GLU A 77 -3.06 2.38 37.66
N GLN A 78 -2.36 2.92 36.66
CA GLN A 78 -1.10 3.66 36.85
C GLN A 78 -1.27 5.19 36.75
N GLY A 79 -2.48 5.66 36.45
CA GLY A 79 -2.79 7.07 36.22
C GLY A 79 -2.43 7.54 34.80
N ALA A 80 -3.13 8.58 34.33
CA ALA A 80 -3.03 9.10 32.96
C ALA A 80 -1.66 9.71 32.58
N ASP A 81 -0.77 9.89 33.56
CA ASP A 81 0.53 10.57 33.41
C ASP A 81 1.65 9.65 32.89
N GLN A 82 1.38 8.34 32.76
CA GLN A 82 2.33 7.40 32.16
C GLN A 82 2.13 7.28 30.65
N THR A 83 3.20 7.57 29.90
CA THR A 83 3.28 7.44 28.45
C THR A 83 3.41 5.97 28.03
N ILE A 84 2.35 5.18 28.21
CA ILE A 84 2.28 3.82 27.65
C ILE A 84 2.06 3.96 26.13
N PRO A 85 3.02 3.53 25.28
CA PRO A 85 2.90 3.68 23.84
C PRO A 85 1.68 2.93 23.32
N ALA A 86 1.00 3.51 22.34
CA ALA A 86 -0.08 2.81 21.66
C ALA A 86 0.50 1.63 20.87
N PRO A 87 -0.16 0.45 20.87
CA PRO A 87 0.23 -0.63 19.97
C PRO A 87 0.17 -0.13 18.53
N GLN A 88 1.09 -0.60 17.69
CA GLN A 88 1.08 -0.27 16.27
C GLN A 88 0.06 -1.14 15.54
N MET A 89 -0.57 -0.57 14.51
CA MET A 89 -1.46 -1.32 13.62
C MET A 89 -0.67 -2.44 12.91
N PRO A 90 -1.15 -3.69 12.93
CA PRO A 90 -0.43 -4.81 12.30
C PRO A 90 -0.35 -4.67 10.78
N SER A 91 -1.33 -3.99 10.15
CA SER A 91 -1.29 -3.75 8.71
C SER A 91 -0.06 -2.95 8.26
N ASN A 92 0.52 -2.10 9.11
CA ASN A 92 1.73 -1.33 8.80
C ASN A 92 2.91 -2.24 8.48
N SER A 93 3.21 -3.22 9.34
CA SER A 93 4.34 -4.12 9.11
C SER A 93 4.16 -5.01 7.89
N ILE A 94 2.90 -5.24 7.48
CA ILE A 94 2.56 -6.13 6.36
C ILE A 94 2.52 -5.39 5.03
N LEU A 95 1.86 -4.24 4.97
CA LEU A 95 1.57 -3.54 3.71
C LEU A 95 2.57 -2.43 3.39
N GLU A 96 3.20 -1.79 4.39
CA GLU A 96 4.21 -0.74 4.17
C GLU A 96 5.39 -1.20 3.30
N PRO A 97 5.88 -2.45 3.46
CA PRO A 97 6.94 -3.00 2.61
C PRO A 97 6.53 -3.27 1.16
N VAL A 98 5.24 -3.39 0.86
CA VAL A 98 4.74 -3.87 -0.43
C VAL A 98 4.53 -2.70 -1.38
N LYS A 99 5.35 -2.61 -2.44
CA LYS A 99 5.34 -1.49 -3.41
C LYS A 99 5.45 -2.01 -4.84
N ALA A 100 5.33 -1.11 -5.81
CA ALA A 100 5.54 -1.43 -7.22
C ALA A 100 6.67 -0.57 -7.80
N ASN A 101 7.52 -1.21 -8.62
CA ASN A 101 8.33 -0.50 -9.60
C ASN A 101 7.48 -0.34 -10.84
N ILE A 102 7.18 0.90 -11.21
CA ILE A 102 6.32 1.21 -12.36
C ILE A 102 7.21 1.67 -13.52
N THR A 103 6.96 1.09 -14.68
CA THR A 103 7.61 1.46 -15.95
C THR A 103 6.55 1.57 -17.05
N ASN A 104 6.90 2.20 -18.17
CA ASN A 104 6.08 2.24 -19.37
C ASN A 104 6.91 1.96 -20.63
N ASP A 105 6.23 1.80 -21.75
CA ASP A 105 6.80 1.49 -23.06
C ASP A 105 7.68 2.61 -23.65
N VAL A 106 7.59 3.84 -23.11
CA VAL A 106 8.38 5.00 -23.53
C VAL A 106 9.52 5.36 -22.56
N GLY A 107 9.79 4.52 -21.56
CA GLY A 107 10.94 4.66 -20.65
C GLY A 107 10.82 5.73 -19.55
N THR A 108 9.59 6.11 -19.17
CA THR A 108 9.35 7.04 -18.05
C THR A 108 9.73 6.39 -16.73
N THR A 109 10.49 7.13 -15.91
CA THR A 109 10.83 6.71 -14.55
C THR A 109 9.78 7.25 -13.57
N TYR A 110 9.07 6.35 -12.91
CA TYR A 110 8.11 6.67 -11.87
C TYR A 110 8.73 6.51 -10.49
N ILE A 111 8.48 7.47 -9.61
CA ILE A 111 8.97 7.45 -8.22
C ILE A 111 7.79 7.44 -7.24
N CYS A 112 7.88 6.58 -6.22
CA CYS A 112 6.92 6.61 -5.10
C CYS A 112 7.18 7.87 -4.28
N VAL A 113 6.23 8.81 -4.25
CA VAL A 113 6.35 10.10 -3.56
C VAL A 113 5.62 10.14 -2.22
N GLY A 114 4.75 9.16 -1.97
CA GLY A 114 4.04 9.05 -0.71
C GLY A 114 3.10 7.85 -0.69
N GLY A 115 2.35 7.75 0.41
CA GLY A 115 1.34 6.72 0.57
C GLY A 115 0.86 6.65 2.01
N ARG A 116 -0.04 5.71 2.25
CA ARG A 116 -0.60 5.41 3.57
C ARG A 116 -0.94 3.93 3.66
N VAL A 117 -0.83 3.40 4.86
CA VAL A 117 -1.32 2.08 5.22
C VAL A 117 -2.42 2.27 6.25
N GLY A 118 -3.52 1.54 6.07
CA GLY A 118 -4.69 1.61 6.94
C GLY A 118 -5.53 2.89 6.82
N GLY A 119 -6.68 2.84 7.49
CA GLY A 119 -7.63 3.93 7.71
C GLY A 119 -7.86 4.16 9.22
N THR A 120 -9.12 4.22 9.65
CA THR A 120 -9.51 4.51 11.04
C THR A 120 -9.66 3.25 11.93
N GLY A 121 -9.20 2.08 11.49
CA GLY A 121 -9.34 0.80 12.21
C GLY A 121 -8.47 -0.33 11.65
N THR A 122 -8.92 -1.59 11.77
CA THR A 122 -8.31 -2.85 11.25
C THR A 122 -8.37 -2.96 9.73
N ASP A 123 -8.21 -1.84 9.04
CA ASP A 123 -8.26 -1.82 7.59
C ASP A 123 -6.95 -2.37 7.04
N TRP A 124 -7.08 -3.47 6.32
CA TRP A 124 -5.99 -4.12 5.60
C TRP A 124 -5.84 -3.53 4.20
N ASP A 125 -5.83 -2.21 4.10
CA ASP A 125 -5.73 -1.47 2.84
C ASP A 125 -4.49 -0.58 2.83
N ALA A 126 -3.86 -0.42 1.67
CA ALA A 126 -2.76 0.51 1.49
C ALA A 126 -2.89 1.28 0.17
N THR A 127 -2.31 2.47 0.15
CA THR A 127 -2.33 3.34 -1.03
C THR A 127 -0.95 3.94 -1.23
N TRP A 128 -0.41 3.82 -2.44
CA TRP A 128 0.89 4.36 -2.83
C TRP A 128 0.74 5.34 -3.98
N ILE A 129 1.44 6.46 -3.89
CA ILE A 129 1.34 7.56 -4.84
C ILE A 129 2.64 7.66 -5.62
N TYR A 130 2.56 7.66 -6.96
CA TYR A 130 3.70 7.74 -7.86
C TYR A 130 3.62 8.97 -8.76
N ASN A 131 4.79 9.52 -9.08
CA ASN A 131 4.98 10.66 -9.98
C ASN A 131 6.02 10.30 -11.05
N PRO A 132 5.86 10.71 -12.32
CA PRO A 132 4.83 11.62 -12.86
C PRO A 132 3.55 10.91 -13.33
N TYR A 133 2.58 11.68 -13.85
CA TYR A 133 1.51 11.16 -14.72
C TYR A 133 2.11 10.54 -15.98
N PRO A 134 1.55 9.43 -16.51
CA PRO A 134 2.03 8.85 -17.77
C PRO A 134 1.97 9.86 -18.93
N PRO A 135 3.04 9.98 -19.75
CA PRO A 135 3.01 10.84 -20.93
C PRO A 135 1.94 10.35 -21.93
N SER A 136 1.47 11.24 -22.80
CA SER A 136 0.42 10.95 -23.79
C SER A 136 0.79 9.83 -24.78
N GLU A 137 2.08 9.63 -24.99
CA GLU A 137 2.66 8.65 -25.89
C GLU A 137 2.79 7.26 -25.25
N ALA A 138 2.61 7.14 -23.93
CA ALA A 138 2.64 5.85 -23.26
C ALA A 138 1.35 5.08 -23.56
N GLU A 139 1.48 3.86 -24.04
CA GLU A 139 0.34 2.96 -24.30
C GLU A 139 0.14 1.96 -23.15
N THR A 140 1.22 1.63 -22.42
CA THR A 140 1.19 0.58 -21.39
C THR A 140 1.96 0.98 -20.13
N LEU A 141 1.46 0.51 -18.98
CA LEU A 141 2.18 0.51 -17.71
C LEU A 141 2.47 -0.92 -17.30
N THR A 142 3.71 -1.19 -16.90
CA THR A 142 4.11 -2.42 -16.23
C THR A 142 4.37 -2.12 -14.76
N LEU A 143 3.67 -2.82 -13.87
CA LEU A 143 3.82 -2.74 -12.42
C LEU A 143 4.50 -4.02 -11.94
N GLU A 144 5.76 -3.92 -11.50
CA GLU A 144 6.50 -5.04 -10.91
C GLU A 144 6.50 -4.91 -9.39
N PHE A 145 5.98 -5.91 -8.68
CA PHE A 145 5.76 -5.78 -7.24
C PHE A 145 6.98 -6.21 -6.43
N THR A 146 7.20 -5.53 -5.31
CA THR A 146 8.32 -5.76 -4.39
C THR A 146 7.84 -5.84 -2.95
N VAL A 147 8.58 -6.56 -2.11
CA VAL A 147 8.47 -6.55 -0.65
C VAL A 147 9.81 -6.10 -0.09
N SER A 148 9.84 -4.97 0.63
CA SER A 148 11.07 -4.36 1.13
C SER A 148 12.15 -4.17 0.03
N GLY A 149 11.71 -3.82 -1.18
CA GLY A 149 12.59 -3.66 -2.34
C GLY A 149 13.04 -4.97 -3.02
N THR A 150 12.69 -6.14 -2.46
CA THR A 150 12.96 -7.44 -3.09
C THR A 150 11.86 -7.77 -4.09
N PRO A 151 12.16 -8.10 -5.36
CA PRO A 151 11.15 -8.49 -6.34
C PRO A 151 10.34 -9.71 -5.92
N THR A 152 9.03 -9.66 -6.16
CA THR A 152 8.11 -10.78 -5.96
C THR A 152 8.05 -11.72 -7.17
N CYS A 153 8.66 -11.31 -8.29
CA CYS A 153 8.50 -11.91 -9.62
C CYS A 153 7.05 -11.89 -10.16
N LEU A 154 6.16 -11.11 -9.54
CA LEU A 154 4.80 -10.90 -9.98
C LEU A 154 4.68 -9.50 -10.58
N SER A 155 3.92 -9.39 -11.66
CA SER A 155 3.68 -8.13 -12.34
C SER A 155 2.28 -8.03 -12.92
N CYS A 156 1.81 -6.79 -13.08
CA CYS A 156 0.61 -6.47 -13.83
C CYS A 156 0.95 -5.56 -15.00
N VAL A 157 0.25 -5.73 -16.12
CA VAL A 157 0.34 -4.85 -17.28
C VAL A 157 -1.02 -4.21 -17.52
N VAL A 158 -1.01 -2.90 -17.70
CA VAL A 158 -2.19 -2.04 -17.85
C VAL A 158 -2.06 -1.27 -19.16
N GLU A 159 -3.07 -1.36 -20.03
CA GLU A 159 -3.24 -0.45 -21.17
C GLU A 159 -3.84 0.88 -20.68
N LEU A 160 -3.36 2.01 -21.20
CA LEU A 160 -3.76 3.37 -20.81
C LEU A 160 -5.03 3.87 -21.55
#